data_AF-A0A3C0MF74-F1
#
_entry.id   AF-A0A3C0MF74-F1
#
_cell.length_a   1.000
_cell.length_b   1.000
_cell.length_c   1.000
_cell.angle_alpha   90.00
_cell.angle_beta   90.00
_cell.angle_gamma   90.00
#
_symmetry.space_group_name_H-M   'P 1'
#
loop_
_entity.id
_entity.type
_entity.pdbx_description
1 polymer ?
#
loop_
_entity_poly.entity_id
_entity_poly.type
_entity_poly.pdbx_seq_one_letter_code
_entity_poly.pdbx_strand_id
1 'polypeptide(L)'
;GAEVARLLLSRSEEFSHRIGRPIALAGVSARDRHKARPFSLDGVPWFDDAVALARAPGLDAFVELVGGEGDPARSAVAAALAHGRHVITGNKALIAHHGLALAKLAEAHGGALHFEAAA
;
A
#
# COMPACT_ATOMS: atom_id res chain seq x y z
N GLY A 1 -3.62 -8.52 -1.54
CA GLY A 1 -2.16 -8.32 -1.66
C GLY A 1 -1.61 -8.96 -2.91
N ALA A 2 -1.47 -10.30 -2.91
CA ALA A 2 -0.84 -11.04 -4.01
C ALA A 2 -1.45 -10.75 -5.40
N GLU A 3 -2.77 -10.73 -5.52
CA GLU A 3 -3.43 -10.47 -6.81
C GLU A 3 -3.21 -9.04 -7.32
N VAL A 4 -3.20 -8.05 -6.43
CA VAL A 4 -2.88 -6.65 -6.79
C VAL A 4 -1.46 -6.56 -7.31
N ALA A 5 -0.49 -7.15 -6.61
CA ALA A 5 0.90 -7.20 -7.06
C ALA A 5 1.04 -7.91 -8.42
N ARG A 6 0.35 -9.04 -8.60
CA ARG A 6 0.34 -9.79 -9.87
C ARG A 6 -0.15 -8.93 -11.03
N LEU A 7 -1.28 -8.24 -10.85
CA LEU A 7 -1.86 -7.38 -11.88
C LEU A 7 -0.97 -6.18 -12.19
N LEU A 8 -0.39 -5.54 -11.18
CA LEU A 8 0.56 -4.43 -11.38
C LEU A 8 1.79 -4.87 -12.18
N LEU A 9 2.29 -6.08 -11.95
CA LEU A 9 3.44 -6.62 -12.68
C LEU A 9 3.07 -7.07 -14.10
N SER A 10 1.94 -7.78 -14.27
CA SER A 10 1.58 -8.39 -15.56
C SER A 10 0.86 -7.43 -16.51
N ARG A 11 0.40 -6.26 -16.03
CA ARG A 11 -0.36 -5.26 -16.81
C ARG A 11 0.17 -3.84 -16.64
N SER A 12 1.44 -3.70 -16.25
CA SER A 12 2.07 -2.38 -16.03
C SER A 12 1.96 -1.47 -17.25
N GLU A 13 2.20 -1.98 -18.46
CA GLU A 13 2.10 -1.21 -19.72
C GLU A 13 0.67 -0.73 -19.98
N GLU A 14 -0.33 -1.62 -19.85
CA GLU A 14 -1.75 -1.30 -20.02
C GLU A 14 -2.18 -0.18 -19.06
N PHE A 15 -1.84 -0.32 -17.77
CA PHE A 15 -2.12 0.70 -16.78
C PHE A 15 -1.37 2.00 -17.05
N SER A 16 -0.10 1.92 -17.48
CA SER A 16 0.70 3.10 -17.80
C SER A 16 0.10 3.90 -18.94
N HIS A 17 -0.38 3.22 -20.00
CA HIS A 17 -1.09 3.85 -21.11
C HIS A 17 -2.38 4.53 -20.67
N ARG A 18 -3.17 3.87 -19.81
CA ARG A 18 -4.44 4.40 -19.34
C ARG A 18 -4.28 5.61 -18.40
N ILE A 19 -3.26 5.60 -17.55
CA ILE A 19 -2.99 6.66 -16.56
C ILE A 19 -2.15 7.79 -17.20
N GLY A 20 -1.48 7.52 -18.32
CA GLY A 20 -0.61 8.47 -19.02
C GLY A 20 0.76 8.66 -18.35
N ARG A 21 1.16 7.74 -17.45
CA ARG A 21 2.47 7.73 -16.79
C ARG A 21 2.85 6.30 -16.39
N PRO A 22 4.15 5.97 -16.26
CA PRO A 22 4.58 4.65 -15.81
C PRO A 22 4.00 4.29 -14.44
N ILE A 23 3.56 3.04 -14.29
CA ILE A 23 3.24 2.45 -12.99
C ILE A 23 4.26 1.35 -12.67
N ALA A 24 4.80 1.40 -11.45
CA ALA A 24 5.80 0.43 -10.99
C ALA A 24 5.48 -0.05 -9.58
N LEU A 25 5.62 -1.36 -9.36
CA LEU A 25 5.60 -1.92 -8.01
C LEU A 25 6.96 -1.69 -7.37
N ALA A 26 7.10 -0.58 -6.65
CA ALA A 26 8.38 -0.11 -6.09
C ALA A 26 8.83 -0.87 -4.83
N GLY A 27 7.94 -1.63 -4.20
CA GLY A 27 8.30 -2.46 -3.05
C GLY A 27 7.12 -3.24 -2.48
N VAL A 28 7.44 -4.31 -1.74
CA VAL A 28 6.45 -5.16 -1.08
C VAL A 28 6.89 -5.52 0.34
N SER A 29 5.90 -5.74 1.20
CA SER A 29 6.10 -6.29 2.54
C SER A 29 5.00 -7.31 2.83
N ALA A 30 5.37 -8.41 3.49
CA ALA A 30 4.43 -9.39 4.01
C ALA A 30 5.06 -10.18 5.16
N ARG A 31 4.22 -10.82 5.98
CA ARG A 31 4.66 -11.64 7.13
C ARG A 31 5.62 -12.77 6.75
N ASP A 32 5.44 -13.36 5.57
CA ASP A 32 6.23 -14.48 5.09
C ASP A 32 6.74 -14.22 3.68
N ARG A 33 8.06 -14.08 3.55
CA ARG A 33 8.76 -13.90 2.26
C ARG A 33 8.71 -15.16 1.42
N HIS A 34 8.82 -16.33 2.05
CA HIS A 34 8.98 -17.63 1.38
C HIS A 34 7.66 -18.29 1.02
N LYS A 35 6.53 -17.75 1.49
CA LYS A 35 5.19 -18.19 1.06
C LYS A 35 5.11 -18.23 -0.47
N ALA A 36 4.78 -19.39 -1.01
CA ALA A 36 4.64 -19.59 -2.45
C ALA A 36 3.57 -18.64 -3.05
N ARG A 37 3.88 -18.08 -4.21
CA ARG A 37 3.01 -17.16 -4.98
C ARG A 37 2.98 -17.62 -6.44
N PRO A 38 1.84 -17.49 -7.15
CA PRO A 38 1.71 -17.95 -8.54
C PRO A 38 2.36 -17.00 -9.57
N PHE A 39 3.28 -16.14 -9.13
CA PHE A 39 4.00 -15.17 -9.95
C PHE A 39 5.32 -14.78 -9.26
N SER A 40 6.27 -14.28 -10.04
CA SER A 40 7.57 -13.83 -9.52
C SER A 40 7.53 -12.39 -9.00
N LEU A 41 8.31 -12.14 -7.96
CA LEU A 41 8.61 -10.80 -7.41
C LEU A 41 10.06 -10.38 -7.72
N ASP A 42 10.71 -11.03 -8.69
CA ASP A 42 12.10 -10.73 -9.04
C ASP A 42 12.25 -9.25 -9.42
N GLY A 43 13.29 -8.61 -8.88
CA GLY A 43 13.54 -7.18 -9.07
C GLY A 43 12.65 -6.24 -8.25
N VAL A 44 11.65 -6.75 -7.52
CA VAL A 44 10.83 -5.94 -6.61
C VAL A 44 11.51 -5.88 -5.23
N PRO A 45 11.85 -4.69 -4.70
CA PRO A 45 12.43 -4.56 -3.37
C PRO A 45 11.52 -5.15 -2.28
N TRP A 46 12.08 -6.01 -1.44
CA TRP A 46 11.38 -6.59 -0.31
C TRP A 46 11.70 -5.84 0.98
N PHE A 47 10.67 -5.58 1.77
CA PHE A 47 10.75 -5.00 3.10
C PHE A 47 10.17 -5.95 4.14
N ASP A 48 10.97 -6.33 5.14
CA ASP A 48 10.50 -7.18 6.24
C ASP A 48 9.62 -6.41 7.24
N ASP A 49 9.61 -5.08 7.15
CA ASP A 49 8.75 -4.19 7.93
C ASP A 49 7.91 -3.30 7.00
N ALA A 50 6.59 -3.35 7.20
CA ALA A 50 5.63 -2.53 6.45
C ALA A 50 5.78 -1.03 6.75
N VAL A 51 6.21 -0.66 7.95
CA VAL A 51 6.49 0.73 8.32
C VAL A 51 7.72 1.23 7.58
N ALA A 52 8.78 0.42 7.50
CA ALA A 52 9.95 0.75 6.68
C ALA A 52 9.60 0.97 5.21
N LEU A 53 8.76 0.11 4.61
CA LEU A 53 8.22 0.32 3.26
C LEU A 53 7.43 1.65 3.16
N ALA A 54 6.54 1.90 4.13
CA ALA A 54 5.73 3.11 4.19
C ALA A 54 6.56 4.41 4.36
N ARG A 55 7.85 4.31 4.68
CA ARG A 55 8.80 5.44 4.77
C ARG A 55 9.83 5.48 3.65
N ALA A 56 9.94 4.43 2.84
CA ALA A 56 10.94 4.33 1.78
C ALA A 56 10.80 5.48 0.75
N PRO A 57 11.87 6.19 0.38
CA PRO A 57 11.77 7.35 -0.50
C PRO A 57 11.25 6.98 -1.89
N GLY A 58 10.64 7.96 -2.58
CA GLY A 58 10.19 7.81 -3.98
C GLY A 58 8.89 7.02 -4.16
N LEU A 59 8.09 6.81 -3.11
CA LEU A 59 6.76 6.23 -3.23
C LEU A 59 5.67 7.30 -3.31
N ASP A 60 4.89 7.27 -4.39
CA ASP A 60 3.73 8.15 -4.56
C ASP A 60 2.50 7.65 -3.79
N ALA A 61 2.34 6.32 -3.74
CA ALA A 61 1.19 5.67 -3.12
C ALA A 61 1.59 4.43 -2.31
N PHE A 62 0.82 4.12 -1.28
CA PHE A 62 0.96 2.97 -0.41
C PHE A 62 -0.34 2.15 -0.37
N VAL A 63 -0.25 0.85 -0.63
CA VAL A 63 -1.40 -0.05 -0.67
C VAL A 63 -1.38 -0.97 0.54
N GLU A 64 -2.36 -0.85 1.43
CA GLU A 64 -2.48 -1.66 2.65
C GLU A 64 -3.55 -2.75 2.50
N LEU A 65 -3.12 -4.01 2.63
CA LEU A 65 -3.96 -5.21 2.48
C LEU A 65 -3.56 -6.30 3.50
N VAL A 66 -3.08 -5.90 4.68
CA VAL A 66 -2.62 -6.78 5.76
C VAL A 66 -3.81 -7.30 6.58
N GLY A 67 -4.82 -6.44 6.81
CA GLY A 67 -5.97 -6.75 7.65
C GLY A 67 -5.71 -6.50 9.14
N GLY A 68 -6.80 -6.46 9.93
CA GLY A 68 -6.78 -6.11 11.36
C GLY A 68 -6.73 -4.60 11.62
N GLU A 69 -7.12 -4.16 12.81
CA GLU A 69 -7.16 -2.71 13.15
C GLU A 69 -5.86 -2.20 13.79
N GLY A 70 -5.06 -3.10 14.34
CA GLY A 70 -3.84 -2.77 15.08
C GLY A 70 -2.57 -2.80 14.22
N ASP A 71 -1.44 -3.01 14.89
CA ASP A 71 -0.15 -3.08 14.21
C ASP A 71 0.07 -4.43 13.53
N PRO A 72 0.74 -4.45 12.37
CA PRO A 72 1.45 -3.33 11.74
C PRO A 72 0.60 -2.42 10.84
N ALA A 73 -0.67 -2.77 10.57
CA ALA A 73 -1.49 -2.06 9.59
C ALA A 73 -1.69 -0.58 9.93
N ARG A 74 -2.06 -0.27 11.18
CA ARG A 74 -2.26 1.11 11.63
C ARG A 74 -1.00 1.95 11.53
N SER A 75 0.12 1.45 12.06
CA SER A 75 1.40 2.16 12.04
C SER A 75 1.92 2.37 10.62
N ALA A 76 1.77 1.40 9.72
CA ALA A 76 2.21 1.54 8.34
C ALA A 76 1.38 2.59 7.57
N VAL A 77 0.05 2.58 7.72
CA VAL A 77 -0.82 3.58 7.09
C VAL A 77 -0.54 4.98 7.65
N ALA A 78 -0.42 5.11 8.96
CA ALA A 78 -0.09 6.39 9.59
C ALA A 78 1.27 6.92 9.11
N ALA A 79 2.28 6.05 9.01
CA ALA A 79 3.59 6.44 8.49
C ALA A 79 3.51 6.91 7.02
N ALA A 80 2.81 6.18 6.15
CA ALA A 80 2.66 6.56 4.75
C ALA A 80 1.98 7.94 4.61
N LEU A 81 0.89 8.16 5.34
CA LEU A 81 0.16 9.43 5.33
C LEU A 81 1.00 10.59 5.88
N ALA A 82 1.73 10.37 6.98
CA ALA A 82 2.63 11.38 7.55
C ALA A 82 3.79 11.76 6.60
N HIS A 83 4.14 10.87 5.66
CA HIS A 83 5.08 11.14 4.57
C HIS A 83 4.42 11.74 3.32
N GLY A 84 3.15 12.16 3.40
CA GLY A 84 2.41 12.79 2.31
C GLY A 84 2.00 11.84 1.17
N ARG A 85 2.01 10.53 1.42
CA ARG A 85 1.67 9.52 0.40
C ARG A 85 0.17 9.34 0.32
N HIS A 86 -0.33 9.01 -0.86
CA HIS A 86 -1.69 8.50 -0.99
C HIS A 86 -1.76 7.07 -0.44
N VAL A 87 -2.76 6.76 0.37
CA VAL A 87 -3.01 5.42 0.89
C VAL A 87 -4.28 4.85 0.28
N ILE A 88 -4.17 3.62 -0.20
CA ILE A 88 -5.32 2.80 -0.62
C ILE A 88 -5.38 1.61 0.33
N THR A 89 -6.50 1.38 1.00
CA THR A 89 -6.68 0.24 1.91
C THR A 89 -7.96 -0.54 1.62
N GLY A 90 -7.87 -1.87 1.72
CA GLY A 90 -9.03 -2.78 1.72
C GLY A 90 -9.47 -3.19 3.13
N ASN A 91 -8.90 -2.59 4.17
CA ASN A 91 -9.05 -3.03 5.55
C ASN A 91 -10.20 -2.34 6.27
N LYS A 92 -11.37 -2.97 6.24
CA LYS A 92 -12.61 -2.44 6.85
C LYS A 92 -12.47 -2.15 8.34
N ALA A 93 -11.80 -3.04 9.08
CA ALA A 93 -11.61 -2.91 10.52
C ALA A 93 -10.76 -1.67 10.86
N LEU A 94 -9.65 -1.48 10.15
CA LEU A 94 -8.82 -0.28 10.31
C LEU A 94 -9.62 1.00 10.04
N ILE A 95 -10.42 1.04 8.98
CA ILE A 95 -11.23 2.21 8.64
C ILE A 95 -12.33 2.45 9.69
N ALA A 96 -13.02 1.40 10.13
CA ALA A 96 -14.08 1.51 11.13
C ALA A 96 -13.57 2.07 12.47
N HIS A 97 -12.37 1.66 12.91
CA HIS A 97 -11.83 2.05 14.22
C HIS A 97 -10.93 3.29 14.18
N HIS A 98 -10.26 3.54 13.05
CA HIS A 98 -9.21 4.56 12.95
C HIS A 98 -9.37 5.51 11.75
N GLY A 99 -10.36 5.32 10.89
CA GLY A 99 -10.53 6.07 9.64
C GLY A 99 -10.55 7.59 9.82
N LEU A 100 -11.25 8.12 10.84
CA LEU A 100 -11.29 9.56 11.10
C LEU A 100 -9.91 10.14 11.47
N ALA A 101 -9.17 9.44 12.32
CA ALA A 101 -7.84 9.89 12.72
C ALA A 101 -6.85 9.83 11.55
N LEU A 102 -6.95 8.79 10.72
CA LEU A 102 -6.12 8.63 9.52
C LEU A 102 -6.48 9.67 8.44
N ALA A 103 -7.77 9.98 8.23
CA ALA A 103 -8.19 11.01 7.29
C ALA A 103 -7.63 12.39 7.67
N LYS A 104 -7.73 12.78 8.96
CA LYS A 104 -7.12 14.01 9.46
C LYS A 104 -5.62 14.06 9.27
N LEU A 105 -4.94 12.92 9.46
CA LEU A 105 -3.51 12.81 9.24
C LEU A 105 -3.14 13.00 7.77
N ALA A 106 -3.94 12.42 6.86
CA ALA A 106 -3.80 12.59 5.41
C ALA A 106 -3.93 14.06 5.01
N GLU A 107 -5.01 14.73 5.46
CA GLU A 107 -5.26 16.15 5.21
C GLU A 107 -4.10 17.03 5.70
N ALA A 108 -3.56 16.75 6.89
CA ALA A 108 -2.47 17.51 7.47
C ALA A 108 -1.14 17.41 6.69
N HIS A 109 -0.93 16.33 5.92
CA HIS A 109 0.33 16.06 5.22
C HIS A 109 0.20 16.05 3.70
N GLY A 110 -0.98 16.39 3.15
CA GLY A 110 -1.23 16.41 1.71
C GLY A 110 -1.43 15.03 1.06
N GLY A 111 -1.53 13.97 1.86
CA GLY A 111 -1.89 12.64 1.40
C GLY A 111 -3.40 12.50 1.19
N ALA A 112 -3.81 11.37 0.62
CA ALA A 112 -5.22 11.00 0.50
C ALA A 112 -5.45 9.60 1.06
N LEU A 113 -6.62 9.35 1.67
CA LEU A 113 -7.00 8.03 2.16
C LEU A 113 -8.18 7.50 1.35
N HIS A 114 -7.94 6.46 0.57
CA HIS A 114 -8.94 5.77 -0.25
C HIS A 114 -9.23 4.38 0.32
N PHE A 115 -10.52 4.03 0.43
CA PHE A 115 -10.95 2.78 1.04
C PHE A 115 -12.13 2.11 0.34
N GLU A 116 -12.39 2.42 -0.94
CA GLU A 116 -13.49 1.80 -1.68
C GLU A 116 -13.32 0.28 -1.90
N ALA A 117 -12.11 -0.26 -1.71
CA ALA A 117 -11.87 -1.70 -1.67
C ALA A 117 -12.32 -2.37 -0.35
N ALA A 118 -12.73 -1.56 0.64
CA ALA A 118 -13.21 -1.98 1.95
C ALA A 118 -14.75 -1.93 2.05
N ALA A 119 -15.48 -1.66 0.96
CA ALA A 119 -16.96 -1.71 0.93
C ALA A 119 -17.48 -3.15 0.90
#